data_AF-A0A1H8LY61-F1
#
_entry.id   AF-A0A1H8LY61-F1
#
_cell.length_a   1.000
_cell.length_b   1.000
_cell.length_c   1.000
_cell.angle_alpha   90.00
_cell.angle_beta   90.00
_cell.angle_gamma   90.00
#
_symmetry.space_group_name_H-M   'P 1'
#
loop_
_entity.id
_entity.type
_entity.pdbx_description
1 polymer ?
#
loop_
_entity_poly.entity_id
_entity_poly.type
_entity_poly.pdbx_seq_one_letter_code
_entity_poly.pdbx_strand_id
1 'polypeptide(L)'
;MSGFLEALTHAPQITVGELLGDRPLVVLAPHPDDETLGCGALIFDAASRGADCHIICVTDGTRSHPNSRRWPAQRLAQERRAELSRAVAVLAPQARIDWLGHPDCAAPSDDAAAREISGLVPDRAMVMASWDGDPHIDHERVAQLARHLAARRPDIALAFYPIWGRFRDRTSPARLIHASGAARAAKAAALACHRTQMSALIDDDADGFVMEDWQQAHFLAHPEIVIAP
;
A
#
# COMPACT_ATOMS: atom_id res chain seq x y z
N MET A 1 16.14 15.94 2.65
CA MET A 1 15.12 15.18 3.42
C MET A 1 13.88 16.07 3.46
N SER A 2 12.67 15.52 3.39
CA SER A 2 11.44 16.34 3.42
C SER A 2 11.09 16.75 4.85
N GLY A 3 10.26 17.79 5.03
CA GLY A 3 9.79 18.18 6.36
C GLY A 3 9.05 17.05 7.10
N PHE A 4 8.32 16.19 6.39
CA PHE A 4 7.70 15.00 6.99
C PHE A 4 8.73 14.02 7.55
N LEU A 5 9.74 13.62 6.77
CA LEU A 5 10.75 12.67 7.25
C LEU A 5 11.62 13.23 8.37
N GLU A 6 11.92 14.54 8.34
CA GLU A 6 12.62 15.23 9.43
C GLU A 6 11.85 15.13 10.75
N ALA A 7 10.52 15.33 10.71
CA ALA A 7 9.65 15.20 11.87
C ALA A 7 9.62 13.77 12.45
N LEU A 8 9.96 12.74 11.65
CA LEU A 8 9.97 11.34 12.08
C LEU A 8 11.29 10.85 12.67
N THR A 9 12.35 11.68 12.69
CA THR A 9 13.68 11.30 13.21
C THR A 9 13.62 10.73 14.63
N HIS A 10 12.68 11.20 15.46
CA HIS A 10 12.48 10.77 16.85
C HIS A 10 11.10 10.13 17.07
N ALA A 11 10.44 9.67 15.98
CA ALA A 11 9.14 9.03 16.10
C ALA A 11 9.26 7.71 16.88
N PRO A 12 8.29 7.40 17.76
CA PRO A 12 8.30 6.17 18.51
C PRO A 12 8.23 4.95 17.59
N GLN A 13 9.02 3.93 17.93
CA GLN A 13 8.99 2.64 17.26
C GLN A 13 7.82 1.81 17.81
N ILE A 14 7.24 0.97 16.96
CA ILE A 14 6.20 0.01 17.31
C ILE A 14 6.46 -1.32 16.61
N THR A 15 6.25 -2.43 17.32
CA THR A 15 6.29 -3.76 16.72
C THR A 15 4.97 -4.07 16.00
N VAL A 16 5.02 -5.01 15.05
CA VAL A 16 3.80 -5.51 14.40
C VAL A 16 2.82 -6.13 15.41
N GLY A 17 3.33 -6.69 16.52
CA GLY A 17 2.49 -7.22 17.60
C GLY A 17 1.73 -6.16 18.39
N GLU A 18 2.37 -5.05 18.70
CA GLU A 18 1.70 -3.93 19.37
C GLU A 18 0.69 -3.24 18.46
N LEU A 19 0.96 -3.16 17.16
CA LEU A 19 0.02 -2.60 16.19
C LEU A 19 -1.25 -3.46 16.04
N LEU A 20 -1.08 -4.77 15.80
CA LEU A 20 -2.19 -5.66 15.46
C LEU A 20 -2.90 -6.23 16.70
N GLY A 21 -2.14 -6.60 17.73
CA GLY A 21 -2.59 -7.61 18.70
C GLY A 21 -2.89 -8.93 18.00
N ASP A 22 -4.12 -9.42 18.20
CA ASP A 22 -4.66 -10.64 17.55
C ASP A 22 -5.57 -10.32 16.34
N ARG A 23 -5.54 -9.08 15.83
CA ARG A 23 -6.40 -8.68 14.71
C ARG A 23 -5.87 -9.22 13.38
N PRO A 24 -6.76 -9.63 12.45
CA PRO A 24 -6.41 -9.74 11.04
C PRO A 24 -5.87 -8.42 10.50
N LEU A 25 -4.98 -8.50 9.50
CA LEU A 25 -4.47 -7.33 8.79
C LEU A 25 -5.17 -7.21 7.43
N VAL A 26 -5.75 -6.05 7.16
CA VAL A 26 -6.26 -5.67 5.83
C VAL A 26 -5.46 -4.48 5.32
N VAL A 27 -4.95 -4.56 4.09
CA VAL A 27 -4.30 -3.44 3.41
C VAL A 27 -5.16 -3.01 2.22
N LEU A 28 -5.68 -1.78 2.28
CA LEU A 28 -6.37 -1.12 1.18
C LEU A 28 -5.32 -0.38 0.33
N ALA A 29 -4.88 -1.01 -0.75
CA ALA A 29 -3.86 -0.48 -1.64
C ALA A 29 -4.51 0.29 -2.80
N PRO A 30 -4.25 1.61 -2.95
CA PRO A 30 -4.74 2.36 -4.10
C PRO A 30 -4.32 1.71 -5.41
N HIS A 31 -3.03 1.45 -5.58
CA HIS A 31 -2.47 0.81 -6.78
C HIS A 31 -1.71 -0.49 -6.45
N PRO A 32 -1.43 -1.33 -7.47
CA PRO A 32 -0.58 -2.51 -7.33
C PRO A 32 0.89 -2.09 -7.16
N ASP A 33 1.43 -2.15 -5.94
CA ASP A 33 2.78 -1.79 -5.47
C ASP A 33 2.73 -1.07 -4.12
N ASP A 34 1.68 -0.28 -3.88
CA ASP A 34 1.48 0.50 -2.65
C ASP A 34 1.43 -0.39 -1.40
N GLU A 35 0.91 -1.62 -1.51
CA GLU A 35 0.91 -2.59 -0.40
C GLU A 35 2.34 -2.97 -0.02
N THR A 36 3.21 -3.12 -1.02
CA THR A 36 4.61 -3.52 -0.82
C THR A 36 5.43 -2.33 -0.36
N LEU A 37 5.27 -1.16 -0.99
CA LEU A 37 5.96 0.08 -0.66
C LEU A 37 5.65 0.54 0.78
N GLY A 38 4.35 0.60 1.10
CA GLY A 38 3.85 1.13 2.36
C GLY A 38 3.85 0.13 3.51
N CYS A 39 3.60 -1.15 3.23
CA CYS A 39 3.30 -2.16 4.24
C CYS A 39 3.98 -3.53 4.01
N GLY A 40 4.93 -3.66 3.08
CA GLY A 40 5.51 -4.97 2.73
C GLY A 40 6.14 -5.70 3.92
N ALA A 41 6.88 -4.98 4.77
CA ALA A 41 7.48 -5.56 5.97
C ALA A 41 6.42 -5.87 7.03
N LEU A 42 5.44 -4.99 7.22
CA LEU A 42 4.28 -5.21 8.07
C LEU A 42 3.50 -6.49 7.68
N ILE A 43 3.21 -6.66 6.38
CA ILE A 43 2.50 -7.84 5.85
C ILE A 43 3.28 -9.12 6.17
N PHE A 44 4.59 -9.13 5.91
CA PHE A 44 5.43 -10.31 6.15
C PHE A 44 5.48 -10.69 7.63
N ASP A 45 5.75 -9.73 8.51
CA ASP A 45 5.85 -9.99 9.95
C ASP A 45 4.46 -10.32 10.55
N ALA A 46 3.38 -9.77 10.00
CA ALA A 46 2.01 -10.13 10.40
C ALA A 46 1.70 -11.59 10.06
N ALA A 47 1.93 -12.00 8.81
CA ALA A 47 1.72 -13.36 8.36
C ALA A 47 2.62 -14.36 9.09
N SER A 48 3.89 -14.01 9.35
CA SER A 48 4.84 -14.84 10.11
C SER A 48 4.39 -15.07 11.56
N ARG A 49 3.55 -14.19 12.11
CA ARG A 49 2.93 -14.33 13.43
C ARG A 49 1.57 -15.04 13.39
N GLY A 50 1.14 -15.52 12.22
CA GLY A 50 -0.13 -16.22 12.02
C GLY A 50 -1.34 -15.31 11.88
N ALA A 51 -1.16 -14.00 11.65
CA ALA A 51 -2.29 -13.11 11.37
C ALA A 51 -2.84 -13.37 9.96
N ASP A 52 -4.17 -13.47 9.85
CA ASP A 52 -4.85 -13.50 8.56
C ASP A 52 -4.63 -12.17 7.83
N CYS A 53 -3.90 -12.23 6.72
CA CYS A 53 -3.59 -11.06 5.89
C CYS A 53 -4.53 -11.01 4.67
N HIS A 54 -5.01 -9.81 4.35
CA HIS A 54 -5.86 -9.56 3.20
C HIS A 54 -5.42 -8.28 2.49
N ILE A 55 -5.09 -8.38 1.20
CA ILE A 55 -4.81 -7.23 0.36
C ILE A 55 -6.02 -6.96 -0.52
N ILE A 56 -6.54 -5.74 -0.47
CA ILE A 56 -7.61 -5.27 -1.34
C ILE A 56 -7.00 -4.18 -2.22
N CYS A 57 -6.79 -4.49 -3.49
CA CYS A 57 -6.24 -3.56 -4.46
C CYS A 57 -7.38 -2.83 -5.19
N VAL A 58 -7.39 -1.51 -5.10
CA VAL A 58 -8.54 -0.68 -5.46
C VAL A 58 -8.56 -0.36 -6.95
N THR A 59 -7.44 0.11 -7.51
CA THR A 59 -7.35 0.51 -8.92
C THR A 59 -6.36 -0.33 -9.71
N ASP A 60 -6.49 -0.27 -11.03
CA ASP A 60 -5.67 -1.06 -11.97
C ASP A 60 -4.27 -0.48 -12.26
N GLY A 61 -4.02 0.76 -11.82
CA GLY A 61 -2.74 1.45 -12.01
C GLY A 61 -2.35 1.67 -13.48
N THR A 62 -3.33 1.74 -14.39
CA THR A 62 -3.05 1.77 -15.84
C THR A 62 -2.63 3.13 -16.39
N ARG A 63 -2.73 4.22 -15.63
CA ARG A 63 -2.36 5.57 -16.10
C ARG A 63 -0.88 5.89 -15.90
N SER A 64 -0.07 4.94 -15.44
CA SER A 64 1.38 5.11 -15.33
C SER A 64 2.08 5.22 -16.69
N HIS A 65 1.55 4.60 -17.75
CA HIS A 65 2.16 4.59 -19.09
C HIS A 65 1.10 4.75 -20.20
N PRO A 66 0.37 5.88 -20.24
CA PRO A 66 -0.80 6.04 -21.11
C PRO A 66 -0.47 6.07 -22.60
N ASN A 67 0.77 6.36 -23.00
CA ASN A 67 1.18 6.48 -24.40
C ASN A 67 1.93 5.23 -24.92
N SER A 68 2.22 4.24 -24.06
CA SER A 68 2.89 3.01 -24.49
C SER A 68 2.03 2.24 -25.48
N ARG A 69 2.62 1.93 -26.64
CA ARG A 69 1.97 1.10 -27.67
C ARG A 69 2.17 -0.38 -27.38
N ARG A 70 3.28 -0.75 -26.75
CA ARG A 70 3.56 -2.14 -26.36
C ARG A 70 2.82 -2.55 -25.10
N TRP A 71 2.49 -1.60 -24.23
CA TRP A 71 1.77 -1.82 -22.97
C TRP A 71 0.45 -1.04 -22.93
N PRO A 72 -0.51 -1.35 -23.82
CA PRO A 72 -1.84 -0.74 -23.73
C PRO A 72 -2.50 -1.08 -22.38
N ALA A 73 -3.39 -0.20 -21.91
CA ALA A 73 -3.99 -0.26 -20.57
C ALA A 73 -4.43 -1.67 -20.13
N GLN A 74 -5.13 -2.42 -20.99
CA GLN A 74 -5.57 -3.78 -20.67
C GLN A 74 -4.41 -4.74 -20.37
N ARG A 75 -3.33 -4.68 -21.16
CA ARG A 75 -2.13 -5.51 -20.95
C ARG A 75 -1.42 -5.08 -19.66
N LEU A 76 -1.31 -3.76 -19.44
CA LEU A 76 -0.66 -3.22 -18.25
C LEU A 76 -1.42 -3.63 -16.97
N ALA A 77 -2.75 -3.53 -16.95
CA ALA A 77 -3.58 -3.97 -15.82
C ALA A 77 -3.37 -5.45 -15.49
N GLN A 78 -3.33 -6.32 -16.52
CA GLN A 78 -3.11 -7.75 -16.35
C GLN A 78 -1.73 -8.04 -15.74
N GLU A 79 -0.69 -7.36 -16.24
CA GLU A 79 0.65 -7.53 -15.68
C GLU A 79 0.74 -6.99 -14.26
N ARG A 80 0.26 -5.77 -13.98
CA ARG A 80 0.30 -5.20 -12.63
C ARG A 80 -0.47 -6.06 -11.61
N ARG A 81 -1.59 -6.68 -12.00
CA ARG A 81 -2.29 -7.67 -11.17
C ARG A 81 -1.43 -8.91 -10.91
N ALA A 82 -0.71 -9.40 -11.91
CA ALA A 82 0.19 -10.54 -11.76
C ALA A 82 1.42 -10.19 -10.90
N GLU A 83 1.95 -8.97 -11.03
CA GLU A 83 3.03 -8.42 -10.20
C GLU A 83 2.64 -8.37 -8.73
N LEU A 84 1.46 -7.80 -8.42
CA LEU A 84 0.87 -7.82 -7.08
C LEU A 84 0.75 -9.25 -6.54
N SER A 85 0.22 -10.18 -7.35
CA SER A 85 0.05 -11.57 -6.92
C SER A 85 1.39 -12.23 -6.57
N ARG A 86 2.44 -11.96 -7.35
CA ARG A 86 3.80 -12.46 -7.08
C ARG A 86 4.40 -11.81 -5.84
N ALA A 87 4.26 -10.50 -5.68
CA ALA A 87 4.74 -9.76 -4.52
C ALA A 87 4.09 -10.28 -3.23
N VAL A 88 2.76 -10.42 -3.21
CA VAL A 88 2.03 -10.95 -2.05
C VAL A 88 2.39 -12.41 -1.78
N ALA A 89 2.64 -13.23 -2.80
CA ALA A 89 3.12 -14.60 -2.61
C ALA A 89 4.50 -14.66 -1.91
N VAL A 90 5.35 -13.64 -2.07
CA VAL A 90 6.61 -13.53 -1.34
C VAL A 90 6.37 -13.08 0.11
N LEU A 91 5.47 -12.13 0.32
CA LEU A 91 5.23 -11.53 1.63
C LEU A 91 4.39 -12.42 2.56
N ALA A 92 3.30 -12.96 2.04
CA ALA A 92 2.31 -13.74 2.78
C ALA A 92 1.60 -14.70 1.82
N PRO A 93 2.16 -15.91 1.57
CA PRO A 93 1.62 -16.86 0.59
C PRO A 93 0.15 -17.26 0.79
N GLN A 94 -0.35 -17.17 2.03
CA GLN A 94 -1.73 -17.50 2.40
C GLN A 94 -2.66 -16.28 2.43
N ALA A 95 -2.15 -15.09 2.12
CA ALA A 95 -2.97 -13.89 2.11
C ALA A 95 -4.04 -13.97 1.02
N ARG A 96 -5.23 -13.48 1.34
CA ARG A 96 -6.26 -13.23 0.34
C ARG A 96 -5.90 -11.99 -0.46
N ILE A 97 -6.29 -11.98 -1.74
CA ILE A 97 -6.15 -10.82 -2.62
C ILE A 97 -7.49 -10.60 -3.31
N ASP A 98 -8.13 -9.48 -3.00
CA ASP A 98 -9.29 -8.98 -3.76
C ASP A 98 -8.83 -7.86 -4.69
N TRP A 99 -9.11 -8.03 -5.99
CA TRP A 99 -8.83 -7.04 -7.02
C TRP A 99 -10.14 -6.37 -7.43
N LEU A 100 -10.34 -5.12 -7.02
CA LEU A 100 -11.55 -4.36 -7.38
C LEU A 100 -11.48 -3.85 -8.83
N GLY A 101 -10.28 -3.48 -9.28
CA GLY A 101 -10.02 -3.16 -10.67
C GLY A 101 -10.71 -1.89 -11.17
N HIS A 102 -10.93 -0.91 -10.29
CA HIS A 102 -11.36 0.40 -10.73
C HIS A 102 -10.31 1.04 -11.64
N PRO A 103 -10.69 1.87 -12.61
CA PRO A 103 -9.71 2.60 -13.40
C PRO A 103 -8.84 3.48 -12.49
N ASP A 104 -7.54 3.51 -12.76
CA ASP A 104 -6.60 4.45 -12.14
C ASP A 104 -7.07 5.91 -12.26
N CYS A 105 -6.91 6.66 -11.17
CA CYS A 105 -7.48 7.98 -10.87
C CYS A 105 -9.00 7.99 -10.66
N ALA A 106 -9.63 6.83 -10.48
CA ALA A 106 -11.07 6.69 -10.31
C ALA A 106 -11.47 5.86 -9.08
N ALA A 107 -10.60 5.70 -8.09
CA ALA A 107 -10.90 4.96 -6.86
C ALA A 107 -12.21 5.46 -6.22
N PRO A 108 -13.17 4.60 -5.85
CA PRO A 108 -14.39 5.07 -5.20
C PRO A 108 -14.10 5.59 -3.79
N SER A 109 -14.92 6.52 -3.30
CA SER A 109 -14.71 7.13 -1.98
C SER A 109 -15.99 7.45 -1.21
N ASP A 110 -17.14 6.93 -1.66
CA ASP A 110 -18.44 7.17 -1.03
C ASP A 110 -18.86 6.06 -0.06
N ASP A 111 -19.93 6.31 0.71
CA ASP A 111 -20.49 5.33 1.66
C ASP A 111 -21.03 4.06 0.95
N ALA A 112 -21.42 4.16 -0.34
CA ALA A 112 -21.92 3.02 -1.09
C ALA A 112 -20.79 2.02 -1.39
N ALA A 113 -19.64 2.51 -1.85
CA ALA A 113 -18.45 1.71 -2.03
C ALA A 113 -17.93 1.16 -0.70
N ALA A 114 -17.96 1.95 0.37
CA ALA A 114 -17.59 1.47 1.71
C ALA A 114 -18.49 0.31 2.17
N ARG A 115 -19.79 0.35 1.85
CA ARG A 115 -20.73 -0.75 2.10
C ARG A 115 -20.38 -1.98 1.28
N GLU A 116 -20.04 -1.82 0.01
CA GLU A 116 -19.68 -2.91 -0.90
C GLU A 116 -18.44 -3.68 -0.40
N ILE A 117 -17.37 -2.97 -0.05
CA ILE A 117 -16.13 -3.61 0.42
C ILE A 117 -16.21 -4.10 1.87
N SER A 118 -17.23 -3.69 2.64
CA SER A 118 -17.33 -4.05 4.07
C SER A 118 -17.40 -5.55 4.30
N GLY A 119 -17.98 -6.31 3.37
CA GLY A 119 -18.05 -7.78 3.43
C GLY A 119 -16.73 -8.49 3.18
N LEU A 120 -15.75 -7.80 2.57
CA LEU A 120 -14.39 -8.31 2.32
C LEU A 120 -13.50 -8.19 3.57
N VAL A 121 -13.91 -7.35 4.52
CA VAL A 121 -13.15 -7.00 5.72
C VAL A 121 -13.58 -7.90 6.89
N PRO A 122 -12.68 -8.75 7.42
CA PRO A 122 -13.00 -9.61 8.54
C PRO A 122 -13.24 -8.81 9.82
N ASP A 123 -13.94 -9.43 10.76
CA ASP A 123 -14.25 -8.80 12.04
C ASP A 123 -12.99 -8.39 12.79
N ARG A 124 -13.07 -7.21 13.41
CA ARG A 124 -12.00 -6.63 14.23
C ARG A 124 -10.68 -6.36 13.50
N ALA A 125 -10.66 -6.36 12.16
CA ALA A 125 -9.45 -6.13 11.39
C ALA A 125 -8.72 -4.84 11.78
N MET A 126 -7.40 -4.85 11.68
CA MET A 126 -6.61 -3.63 11.49
C MET A 126 -6.59 -3.32 10.00
N VAL A 127 -7.23 -2.23 9.60
CA VAL A 127 -7.21 -1.72 8.23
C VAL A 127 -6.11 -0.68 8.10
N MET A 128 -5.17 -0.95 7.21
CA MET A 128 -4.15 -0.02 6.73
C MET A 128 -4.62 0.55 5.40
N ALA A 129 -4.71 1.88 5.28
CA ALA A 129 -5.06 2.56 4.02
C ALA A 129 -4.03 3.64 3.68
N SER A 130 -4.00 4.10 2.43
CA SER A 130 -3.17 5.26 2.05
C SER A 130 -3.51 6.50 2.88
N TRP A 131 -2.52 7.34 3.14
CA TRP A 131 -2.69 8.58 3.87
C TRP A 131 -3.27 9.70 2.99
N ASP A 132 -4.21 10.48 3.53
CA ASP A 132 -4.81 11.65 2.87
C ASP A 132 -3.86 12.86 2.72
N GLY A 133 -2.60 12.71 3.15
CA GLY A 133 -1.52 13.65 2.89
C GLY A 133 -0.70 13.32 1.65
N ASP A 134 -0.99 12.21 0.98
CA ASP A 134 -0.41 11.91 -0.32
C ASP A 134 -1.07 12.76 -1.42
N PRO A 135 -0.31 13.39 -2.33
CA PRO A 135 -0.84 14.26 -3.39
C PRO A 135 -1.57 13.51 -4.53
N HIS A 136 -1.73 12.19 -4.44
CA HIS A 136 -2.37 11.40 -5.49
C HIS A 136 -3.86 11.22 -5.20
N ILE A 137 -4.71 11.50 -6.19
CA ILE A 137 -6.16 11.50 -6.02
C ILE A 137 -6.70 10.15 -5.50
N ASP A 138 -6.19 9.03 -6.01
CA ASP A 138 -6.61 7.71 -5.52
C ASP A 138 -6.18 7.46 -4.07
N HIS A 139 -5.07 8.02 -3.62
CA HIS A 139 -4.62 7.85 -2.23
C HIS A 139 -5.54 8.62 -1.27
N GLU A 140 -5.93 9.84 -1.65
CA GLU A 140 -6.92 10.64 -0.92
C GLU A 140 -8.29 9.93 -0.88
N ARG A 141 -8.72 9.39 -2.02
CA ARG A 141 -10.02 8.71 -2.16
C ARG A 141 -10.07 7.39 -1.39
N VAL A 142 -9.01 6.60 -1.40
CA VAL A 142 -8.90 5.37 -0.59
C VAL A 142 -8.83 5.70 0.91
N ALA A 143 -8.16 6.79 1.30
CA ALA A 143 -8.19 7.25 2.69
C ALA A 143 -9.63 7.59 3.13
N GLN A 144 -10.39 8.31 2.28
CA GLN A 144 -11.79 8.62 2.53
C GLN A 144 -12.67 7.37 2.59
N LEU A 145 -12.49 6.43 1.65
CA LEU A 145 -13.18 5.14 1.64
C LEU A 145 -12.95 4.38 2.95
N ALA A 146 -11.71 4.34 3.44
CA ALA A 146 -11.35 3.67 4.69
C ALA A 146 -12.00 4.34 5.92
N ARG A 147 -12.14 5.67 5.92
CA ARG A 147 -12.88 6.39 6.98
C ARG A 147 -14.37 6.06 6.96
N HIS A 148 -15.00 6.02 5.78
CA HIS A 148 -16.39 5.57 5.66
C HIS A 148 -16.56 4.13 6.14
N LEU A 149 -15.65 3.23 5.78
CA LEU A 149 -15.63 1.85 6.26
C LEU A 149 -15.54 1.78 7.79
N ALA A 150 -14.60 2.48 8.41
CA ALA A 150 -14.42 2.50 9.87
C ALA A 150 -15.64 3.10 10.60
N ALA A 151 -16.27 4.13 10.04
CA ALA A 151 -17.51 4.69 10.59
C ALA A 151 -18.67 3.67 10.58
N ARG A 152 -18.69 2.74 9.61
CA ARG A 152 -19.69 1.68 9.49
C ARG A 152 -19.37 0.44 10.32
N ARG A 153 -18.09 0.23 10.62
CA ARG A 153 -17.55 -0.97 11.28
C ARG A 153 -16.80 -0.55 12.56
N PRO A 154 -17.51 -0.21 13.65
CA PRO A 154 -16.88 0.22 14.90
C PRO A 154 -15.99 -0.86 15.54
N ASP A 155 -16.07 -2.10 15.06
CA ASP A 155 -15.21 -3.20 15.48
C ASP A 155 -13.80 -3.15 14.87
N ILE A 156 -13.62 -2.52 13.70
CA ILE A 156 -12.31 -2.44 13.04
C ILE A 156 -11.46 -1.30 13.62
N ALA A 157 -10.14 -1.46 13.52
CA ALA A 157 -9.19 -0.38 13.74
C ALA A 157 -8.73 0.16 12.38
N LEU A 158 -8.45 1.46 12.31
CA LEU A 158 -7.95 2.13 11.12
C LEU A 158 -6.61 2.81 11.43
N ALA A 159 -5.66 2.67 10.52
CA ALA A 159 -4.45 3.47 10.46
C ALA A 159 -4.05 3.72 9.00
N PHE A 160 -3.18 4.70 8.80
CA PHE A 160 -2.75 5.11 7.47
C PHE A 160 -1.26 4.89 7.23
N TYR A 161 -0.87 4.70 5.97
CA TYR A 161 0.51 4.68 5.52
C TYR A 161 0.72 5.68 4.38
N PRO A 162 1.79 6.49 4.40
CA PRO A 162 2.09 7.42 3.31
C PRO A 162 2.91 6.73 2.21
N ILE A 163 2.69 7.08 0.95
CA ILE A 163 3.56 6.69 -0.17
C ILE A 163 4.30 7.92 -0.67
N TRP A 164 3.56 8.95 -1.08
CA TRP A 164 4.11 10.15 -1.68
C TRP A 164 4.22 11.32 -0.70
N GLY A 165 3.29 11.44 0.23
CA GLY A 165 3.23 12.49 1.24
C GLY A 165 4.44 12.50 2.16
N ARG A 166 5.10 11.34 2.34
CA ARG A 166 6.37 11.25 3.07
C ARG A 166 7.47 12.11 2.47
N PHE A 167 7.45 12.40 1.17
CA PHE A 167 8.46 13.24 0.50
C PHE A 167 8.06 14.72 0.43
N ARG A 168 7.03 15.13 1.18
CA ARG A 168 6.52 16.51 1.25
C ARG A 168 6.66 17.09 2.66
N ASP A 169 6.27 18.34 2.84
CA ASP A 169 6.43 19.07 4.10
C ASP A 169 5.22 18.99 5.03
N ARG A 170 4.04 18.57 4.54
CA ARG A 170 2.87 18.32 5.39
C ARG A 170 3.23 17.20 6.36
N THR A 171 3.16 17.46 7.66
CA THR A 171 3.52 16.50 8.72
C THR A 171 2.28 15.86 9.37
N SER A 172 2.48 14.71 10.02
CA SER A 172 1.51 14.09 10.92
C SER A 172 2.24 13.30 11.99
N PRO A 173 1.76 13.24 13.25
CA PRO A 173 2.25 12.28 14.22
C PRO A 173 2.17 10.87 13.65
N ALA A 174 3.27 10.12 13.75
CA ALA A 174 3.35 8.77 13.25
C ALA A 174 4.22 7.90 14.16
N ARG A 175 4.09 6.59 13.97
CA ARG A 175 4.94 5.56 14.55
C ARG A 175 5.71 4.87 13.43
N LEU A 176 6.86 4.31 13.77
CA LEU A 176 7.72 3.58 12.83
C LEU A 176 7.69 2.09 13.15
N ILE A 177 7.46 1.26 12.14
CA ILE A 177 7.43 -0.20 12.30
C ILE A 177 8.86 -0.71 12.49
N HIS A 178 9.09 -1.36 13.63
CA HIS A 178 10.29 -2.14 13.85
C HIS A 178 10.14 -3.51 13.19
N ALA A 179 10.53 -3.57 11.91
CA ALA A 179 10.46 -4.78 11.09
C ALA A 179 11.63 -5.73 11.36
N SER A 180 11.38 -7.04 11.25
CA SER A 180 12.42 -8.06 11.28
C SER A 180 13.36 -7.96 10.07
N GLY A 181 14.58 -8.50 10.19
CA GLY A 181 15.51 -8.59 9.05
C GLY A 181 14.95 -9.42 7.89
N ALA A 182 14.18 -10.47 8.21
CA ALA A 182 13.50 -11.30 7.22
C ALA A 182 12.41 -10.52 6.49
N ALA A 183 11.61 -9.71 7.20
CA ALA A 183 10.60 -8.85 6.59
C ALA A 183 11.21 -7.82 5.63
N ARG A 184 12.36 -7.23 6.00
CA ARG A 184 13.08 -6.30 5.11
C ARG A 184 13.57 -6.99 3.83
N ALA A 185 14.11 -8.19 3.95
CA ALA A 185 14.56 -8.97 2.79
C ALA A 185 13.37 -9.41 1.90
N ALA A 186 12.27 -9.86 2.50
CA ALA A 186 11.05 -10.22 1.80
C ALA A 186 10.43 -9.02 1.09
N LYS A 187 10.38 -7.85 1.73
CA LYS A 187 9.95 -6.59 1.11
C LYS A 187 10.79 -6.24 -0.11
N ALA A 188 12.11 -6.40 -0.05
CA ALA A 188 12.98 -6.17 -1.20
C ALA A 188 12.68 -7.12 -2.37
N ALA A 189 12.48 -8.41 -2.08
CA ALA A 189 12.12 -9.40 -3.09
C ALA A 189 10.71 -9.16 -3.68
N ALA A 190 9.75 -8.75 -2.85
CA ALA A 190 8.41 -8.38 -3.28
C ALA A 190 8.42 -7.11 -4.15
N LEU A 191 9.20 -6.09 -3.79
CA LEU A 191 9.31 -4.86 -4.57
C LEU A 191 9.86 -5.14 -5.98
N ALA A 192 10.83 -6.05 -6.08
CA ALA A 192 11.39 -6.48 -7.37
C ALA A 192 10.36 -7.20 -8.28
N CYS A 193 9.22 -7.64 -7.75
CA CYS A 193 8.15 -8.22 -8.56
C CYS A 193 7.38 -7.17 -9.37
N HIS A 194 7.34 -5.91 -8.94
CA HIS A 194 6.62 -4.79 -9.56
C HIS A 194 7.41 -4.15 -10.70
N ARG A 195 7.84 -4.96 -11.67
CA ARG A 195 8.77 -4.58 -12.74
C ARG A 195 8.25 -3.47 -13.63
N THR A 196 6.94 -3.38 -13.88
CA THR A 196 6.35 -2.32 -14.69
C THR A 196 6.55 -0.92 -14.09
N GLN A 197 6.76 -0.83 -12.77
CA GLN A 197 6.93 0.45 -12.06
C GLN A 197 8.35 0.64 -11.51
N MET A 198 9.09 -0.45 -11.26
CA MET A 198 10.42 -0.42 -10.63
C MET A 198 11.58 -0.59 -11.63
N SER A 199 11.30 -0.72 -12.93
CA SER A 199 12.32 -0.93 -13.95
C SER A 199 11.98 -0.30 -15.30
N ALA A 200 12.96 -0.20 -16.19
CA ALA A 200 12.78 0.25 -17.58
C ALA A 200 12.12 -0.82 -18.49
N LEU A 201 11.25 -1.67 -17.95
CA LEU A 201 10.53 -2.70 -18.72
C LEU A 201 9.63 -2.08 -19.81
N ILE A 202 9.07 -0.90 -19.54
CA ILE A 202 8.26 -0.13 -20.47
C ILE A 202 9.13 1.03 -20.98
N ASP A 203 9.78 0.82 -22.12
CA ASP A 203 10.74 1.77 -22.72
C ASP A 203 10.15 2.65 -23.85
N ASP A 204 8.84 2.54 -24.15
CA ASP A 204 8.19 3.22 -25.29
C ASP A 204 7.17 4.30 -24.90
N ASP A 205 7.20 4.76 -23.64
CA ASP A 205 6.48 5.95 -23.16
C ASP A 205 7.46 6.85 -22.42
N ALA A 206 7.87 7.96 -23.05
CA ALA A 206 8.91 8.83 -22.53
C ALA A 206 8.49 9.57 -21.24
N ASP A 207 7.19 9.78 -21.07
CA ASP A 207 6.60 10.38 -19.87
C ASP A 207 6.02 9.32 -18.91
N GLY A 208 6.30 8.04 -19.19
CA GLY A 208 5.88 6.91 -18.39
C GLY A 208 6.53 6.92 -17.01
N PHE A 209 5.76 6.52 -16.00
CA PHE A 209 6.24 6.49 -14.63
C PHE A 209 7.20 5.32 -14.39
N VAL A 210 8.41 5.63 -13.91
CA VAL A 210 9.31 4.65 -13.30
C VAL A 210 9.75 5.22 -11.96
N MET A 211 9.62 4.43 -10.90
CA MET A 211 10.07 4.81 -9.56
C MET A 211 11.59 5.02 -9.58
N GLU A 212 12.04 6.19 -9.12
CA GLU A 212 13.47 6.53 -9.13
C GLU A 212 14.24 5.63 -8.16
N ASP A 213 15.49 5.26 -8.51
CA ASP A 213 16.32 4.34 -7.71
C ASP A 213 16.47 4.79 -6.25
N TRP A 214 16.60 6.10 -6.01
CA TRP A 214 16.72 6.62 -4.65
C TRP A 214 15.41 6.51 -3.85
N GLN A 215 14.25 6.59 -4.52
CA GLN A 215 12.94 6.39 -3.89
C GLN A 215 12.77 4.91 -3.54
N GLN A 216 13.11 4.00 -4.46
CA GLN A 216 13.13 2.57 -4.18
C GLN A 216 14.04 2.25 -2.99
N ALA A 217 15.28 2.76 -3.00
CA ALA A 217 16.22 2.61 -1.89
C ALA A 217 15.66 3.15 -0.57
N HIS A 218 14.96 4.29 -0.61
CA HIS A 218 14.30 4.85 0.57
C HIS A 218 13.22 3.92 1.11
N PHE A 219 12.31 3.40 0.28
CA PHE A 219 11.26 2.48 0.73
C PHE A 219 11.79 1.17 1.31
N LEU A 220 12.99 0.74 0.88
CA LEU A 220 13.66 -0.47 1.39
C LEU A 220 14.46 -0.23 2.68
N ALA A 221 15.01 0.98 2.86
CA ALA A 221 15.90 1.29 3.97
C ALA A 221 15.17 1.97 5.14
N HIS A 222 14.20 2.83 4.87
CA HIS A 222 13.45 3.57 5.89
C HIS A 222 12.37 2.68 6.52
N PRO A 223 12.18 2.72 7.86
CA PRO A 223 11.09 2.01 8.52
C PRO A 223 9.72 2.37 7.93
N GLU A 224 8.79 1.42 7.92
CA GLU A 224 7.41 1.70 7.50
C GLU A 224 6.72 2.61 8.49
N ILE A 225 5.83 3.47 7.98
CA ILE A 225 5.26 4.58 8.72
C ILE A 225 3.78 4.30 8.94
N VAL A 226 3.34 4.44 10.20
CA VAL A 226 1.94 4.26 10.60
C VAL A 226 1.42 5.56 11.21
N ILE A 227 0.40 6.11 10.57
CA ILE A 227 -0.27 7.35 10.97
C ILE A 227 -1.62 6.99 11.58
N ALA A 228 -1.96 7.63 12.70
CA ALA A 228 -3.26 7.45 13.35
C ALA A 228 -4.39 8.09 12.50
N PRO A 229 -5.65 7.64 12.63
CA PRO A 229 -6.75 8.06 11.76
C PRO A 229 -7.17 9.53 11.87
#